data_AF-R9J109-F1
#
_entry.id   AF-R9J109-F1
#
_cell.length_a   1.000
_cell.length_b   1.000
_cell.length_c   1.000
_cell.angle_alpha   90.00
_cell.angle_beta   90.00
_cell.angle_gamma   90.00
#
_symmetry.space_group_name_H-M   'P 1'
#
loop_
_entity.id
_entity.type
_entity.pdbx_description
1 polymer ?
#
loop_
_entity_poly.entity_id
_entity_poly.type
_entity_poly.pdbx_seq_one_letter_code
_entity_poly.pdbx_strand_id
1 'polypeptide(L)'
;MIKTATQLKDLIRNLSKKKSADAQVLMRNYMMERFLERLSLSQYQNKFILKGGMLVAAMTGLDARTTMDMDATVKGVDVTVETVMAEKLETLISRNTANTRMRDFYDIYILLRLYGNVMDKNVLAEALQATARKRGTEYHLKDAWEIFDEVQGDHVMQKLWMSYRKSFPMQRIYHGKWS
;
A
#
# COMPACT_ATOMS: atom_id res chain seq x y z
N MET A 1 -8.35 0.41 31.27
CA MET A 1 -8.35 -0.23 29.94
C MET A 1 -8.76 0.82 28.92
N ILE A 2 -7.95 1.08 27.90
CA ILE A 2 -8.27 2.03 26.82
C ILE A 2 -9.34 1.38 25.95
N LYS A 3 -10.50 2.03 25.79
CA LYS A 3 -11.64 1.49 25.02
C LYS A 3 -11.93 2.29 23.76
N THR A 4 -11.40 3.51 23.63
CA THR A 4 -11.67 4.39 22.48
C THR A 4 -10.41 5.00 21.88
N ALA A 5 -10.49 5.37 20.60
CA ALA A 5 -9.40 6.06 19.89
C ALA A 5 -9.04 7.40 20.55
N THR A 6 -10.02 8.10 21.11
CA THR A 6 -9.82 9.38 21.82
C THR A 6 -8.99 9.16 23.09
N GLN A 7 -9.33 8.16 23.90
CA GLN A 7 -8.57 7.82 25.10
C GLN A 7 -7.11 7.47 24.79
N LEU A 8 -6.86 6.77 23.67
CA LEU A 8 -5.51 6.46 23.21
C LEU A 8 -4.74 7.72 22.81
N LYS A 9 -5.36 8.60 22.01
CA LYS A 9 -4.75 9.86 21.58
C LYS A 9 -4.40 10.75 22.77
N ASP A 10 -5.28 10.87 23.76
CA ASP A 10 -5.03 11.66 24.96
C ASP A 10 -3.89 11.08 25.81
N LEU A 11 -3.83 9.76 25.97
CA LEU A 11 -2.72 9.10 26.65
C LEU A 11 -1.39 9.41 25.96
N ILE A 12 -1.33 9.25 24.64
CA ILE A 12 -0.12 9.49 23.85
C ILE A 12 0.31 10.95 23.96
N ARG A 13 -0.64 11.89 23.88
CA ARG A 13 -0.35 13.32 24.04
C ARG A 13 0.21 13.64 25.42
N ASN A 14 -0.30 13.02 26.47
CA ASN A 14 0.19 13.20 27.83
C ASN A 14 1.59 12.57 28.03
N LEU A 15 1.84 11.42 27.42
CA LEU A 15 3.16 10.76 27.45
C LEU A 15 4.22 11.54 26.67
N SER A 16 3.85 12.08 25.50
CA SER A 16 4.71 12.94 24.68
C SER A 16 5.24 14.13 25.48
N LYS A 17 4.36 14.82 26.21
CA LYS A 17 4.73 15.95 27.09
C LYS A 17 5.68 15.56 28.22
N LYS A 18 5.52 14.36 28.79
CA LYS A 18 6.34 13.87 29.91
C LYS A 18 7.73 13.38 29.49
N LYS A 19 7.85 12.84 28.28
CA LYS A 19 9.10 12.21 27.78
C LYS A 19 9.85 13.05 26.73
N SER A 20 9.39 14.27 26.43
CA SER A 20 9.94 15.11 25.34
C SER A 20 10.04 14.36 24.01
N ALA A 21 9.09 13.45 23.75
CA ALA A 21 9.05 12.61 22.56
C ALA A 21 7.89 13.03 21.66
N ASP A 22 8.07 12.95 20.35
CA ASP A 22 7.04 13.34 19.38
C ASP A 22 5.80 12.43 19.47
N ALA A 23 4.61 13.03 19.56
CA ALA A 23 3.35 12.30 19.73
C ALA A 23 3.00 11.40 18.53
N GLN A 24 3.37 11.80 17.30
CA GLN A 24 3.16 10.98 16.11
C GLN A 24 4.08 9.77 16.11
N VAL A 25 5.34 9.93 16.54
CA VAL A 25 6.29 8.82 16.71
C VAL A 25 5.78 7.83 17.74
N LEU A 26 5.31 8.31 18.90
CA LEU A 26 4.75 7.44 19.94
C LEU A 26 3.51 6.68 19.47
N MET A 27 2.59 7.36 18.77
CA MET A 27 1.42 6.69 18.19
C MET A 27 1.82 5.64 17.17
N ARG A 28 2.77 5.95 16.29
CA ARG A 28 3.26 5.03 15.26
C ARG A 28 3.89 3.79 15.90
N ASN A 29 4.82 3.96 16.83
CA ASN A 29 5.49 2.85 17.50
C ASN A 29 4.48 1.96 18.24
N TYR A 30 3.56 2.56 19.00
CA TYR A 30 2.51 1.82 19.69
C TYR A 30 1.63 1.02 18.71
N MET A 31 1.19 1.62 17.59
CA MET A 31 0.42 0.90 16.57
C MET A 31 1.19 -0.28 16.00
N MET A 32 2.48 -0.10 15.71
CA MET A 32 3.33 -1.15 15.16
C MET A 32 3.58 -2.27 16.16
N GLU A 33 3.86 -1.97 17.42
CA GLU A 33 4.01 -2.97 18.49
C GLU A 33 2.72 -3.80 18.64
N ARG A 34 1.56 -3.15 18.74
CA ARG A 34 0.26 -3.85 18.85
C ARG A 34 -0.07 -4.65 17.59
N PHE A 35 0.38 -4.21 16.41
CA PHE A 35 0.25 -4.99 15.19
C PHE A 35 1.13 -6.24 15.23
N LEU A 36 2.42 -6.10 15.57
CA LEU A 36 3.37 -7.21 15.65
C LEU A 36 2.94 -8.26 16.69
N GLU A 37 2.42 -7.83 17.84
CA GLU A 37 1.87 -8.72 18.86
C GLU A 37 0.64 -9.50 18.36
N ARG A 38 -0.27 -8.84 17.63
CA ARG A 38 -1.42 -9.54 17.02
C ARG A 38 -0.98 -10.49 15.93
N LEU A 39 0.01 -10.10 15.13
CA LEU A 39 0.58 -10.93 14.08
C LEU A 39 1.24 -12.19 14.67
N SER A 40 2.01 -12.02 15.75
CA SER A 40 2.71 -13.13 16.43
C SER A 40 1.76 -14.11 17.12
N LEU A 41 0.55 -13.69 17.47
CA LEU A 41 -0.51 -14.53 18.03
C LEU A 41 -1.54 -15.02 16.98
N SER A 42 -1.37 -14.64 15.72
CA SER A 42 -2.31 -15.00 14.65
C SER A 42 -1.92 -16.30 13.96
N GLN A 43 -2.88 -16.88 13.21
CA GLN A 43 -2.61 -17.98 12.27
C GLN A 43 -1.54 -17.66 11.20
N TYR A 44 -1.15 -16.39 11.06
CA TYR A 44 -0.15 -15.93 10.10
C TYR A 44 1.26 -15.79 10.70
N GLN A 45 1.47 -16.09 11.99
CA GLN A 45 2.73 -15.88 12.71
C GLN A 45 3.97 -16.44 11.98
N ASN A 46 3.84 -17.62 11.35
CA ASN A 46 4.94 -18.28 10.67
C ASN A 46 5.09 -17.88 9.19
N LYS A 47 4.16 -17.06 8.68
CA LYS A 47 4.16 -16.59 7.30
C LYS A 47 4.93 -15.29 7.12
N PHE A 48 5.11 -14.48 8.16
CA PHE A 48 5.77 -13.19 8.06
C PHE A 48 7.17 -13.21 8.68
N ILE A 49 8.16 -12.70 7.95
CA ILE A 49 9.51 -12.40 8.47
C ILE A 49 9.65 -10.89 8.52
N LEU A 50 9.75 -10.31 9.72
CA LEU A 50 10.05 -8.89 9.90
C LEU A 50 11.49 -8.59 9.44
N LYS A 51 11.69 -7.46 8.77
CA LYS A 51 12.98 -6.99 8.26
C LYS A 51 13.10 -5.48 8.43
N GLY A 52 14.22 -4.93 7.95
CA GLY A 52 14.42 -3.48 7.86
C GLY A 52 14.66 -2.80 9.22
N GLY A 53 14.46 -1.48 9.23
CA GLY A 53 14.79 -0.63 10.38
C GLY A 53 13.99 -0.95 11.65
N MET A 54 12.78 -1.51 11.51
CA MET A 54 11.96 -1.89 12.65
C MET A 54 12.54 -3.09 13.42
N LEU A 55 13.08 -4.08 12.70
CA LEU A 55 13.76 -5.21 13.34
C LEU A 55 15.01 -4.73 14.10
N VAL A 56 15.81 -3.87 13.47
CA VAL A 56 17.03 -3.32 14.09
C VAL A 56 16.70 -2.50 15.33
N ALA A 57 15.66 -1.67 15.28
CA ALA A 57 15.20 -0.91 16.44
C ALA A 57 14.73 -1.84 17.58
N ALA A 58 13.95 -2.88 17.25
CA ALA A 58 13.51 -3.87 18.23
C ALA A 58 14.67 -4.64 18.88
N MET A 59 15.74 -4.92 18.13
CA MET A 59 16.92 -5.62 18.64
C MET A 59 17.85 -4.73 19.46
N THR A 60 17.98 -3.45 19.09
CA THR A 60 18.98 -2.53 19.68
C THR A 60 18.41 -1.65 20.79
N GLY A 61 17.09 -1.56 20.92
CA GLY A 61 16.41 -0.66 21.86
C GLY A 61 16.59 0.82 21.52
N LEU A 62 17.13 1.16 20.35
CA LEU A 62 17.26 2.53 19.88
C LEU A 62 15.91 3.06 19.39
N ASP A 63 15.60 4.31 19.74
CA ASP A 63 14.40 4.98 19.27
C ASP A 63 14.38 5.02 17.73
N ALA A 64 13.40 4.32 17.16
CA ALA A 64 13.14 4.12 15.73
C ALA A 64 12.73 5.41 14.98
N ARG A 65 13.25 6.59 15.37
CA ARG A 65 12.85 7.91 14.87
C ARG A 65 12.90 8.03 13.34
N THR A 66 13.65 7.17 12.64
CA THR A 66 13.77 7.13 11.18
C THR A 66 12.90 6.08 10.47
N THR A 67 12.34 5.11 11.18
CA THR A 67 11.56 4.02 10.55
C THR A 67 10.08 4.39 10.52
N MET A 68 9.61 4.76 9.33
CA MET A 68 8.21 5.09 9.06
C MET A 68 7.39 3.88 8.63
N ASP A 69 8.04 2.93 7.96
CA ASP A 69 7.42 1.77 7.35
C ASP A 69 7.83 0.48 8.06
N MET A 70 7.02 -0.56 7.90
CA MET A 70 7.30 -1.90 8.38
C MET A 70 7.55 -2.80 7.17
N ASP A 71 8.79 -3.26 7.02
CA ASP A 71 9.17 -4.17 5.96
C ASP A 71 9.06 -5.62 6.44
N ALA A 72 8.31 -6.43 5.70
CA ALA A 72 8.20 -7.85 5.98
C ALA A 72 8.24 -8.67 4.69
N THR A 73 8.78 -9.89 4.78
CA THR A 73 8.68 -10.90 3.73
C THR A 73 7.63 -11.91 4.10
N VAL A 74 6.73 -12.21 3.17
CA VAL A 74 5.73 -13.26 3.33
C VAL A 74 6.26 -14.57 2.74
N LYS A 75 6.07 -15.68 3.46
CA LYS A 75 6.42 -17.05 3.05
C LYS A 75 5.18 -17.91 2.86
N GLY A 76 5.26 -18.85 1.92
CA GLY A 76 4.19 -19.83 1.68
C GLY A 76 2.90 -19.19 1.15
N VAL A 77 3.05 -18.10 0.39
CA VAL A 77 1.96 -17.44 -0.34
C VAL A 77 2.48 -17.25 -1.76
N ASP A 78 1.82 -17.88 -2.72
CA ASP A 78 2.11 -17.66 -4.12
C ASP A 78 1.56 -16.30 -4.53
N VAL A 79 2.44 -15.45 -5.05
CA VAL A 79 2.08 -14.13 -5.55
C VAL A 79 2.37 -14.14 -7.04
N THR A 80 1.32 -14.14 -7.85
CA THR A 80 1.44 -14.06 -9.30
C THR A 80 1.26 -12.61 -9.76
N VAL A 81 1.75 -12.29 -10.95
CA VAL A 81 1.62 -10.94 -11.52
C VAL A 81 0.14 -10.59 -11.72
N GLU A 82 -0.71 -11.57 -12.04
CA GLU A 82 -2.16 -11.45 -12.14
C GLU A 82 -2.78 -11.03 -10.82
N THR A 83 -2.42 -11.66 -9.71
CA THR A 83 -2.97 -11.30 -8.38
C THR A 83 -2.54 -9.90 -7.95
N VAL A 84 -1.29 -9.50 -8.24
CA VAL A 84 -0.82 -8.13 -7.95
C VAL A 84 -1.54 -7.12 -8.82
N MET A 85 -1.68 -7.40 -10.12
CA MET A 85 -2.39 -6.55 -11.06
C MET A 85 -3.87 -6.40 -10.69
N ALA A 86 -4.53 -7.49 -10.28
CA ALA A 86 -5.91 -7.50 -9.80
C ALA A 86 -6.11 -6.58 -8.58
N GLU A 87 -5.24 -6.63 -7.59
CA GLU A 87 -5.30 -5.76 -6.40
C GLU A 87 -5.16 -4.27 -6.77
N LYS A 88 -4.31 -3.96 -7.76
CA LYS A 88 -4.13 -2.59 -8.26
C LYS A 88 -5.33 -2.11 -9.05
N LEU A 89 -5.84 -2.93 -9.98
CA LEU A 89 -7.01 -2.62 -10.78
C LEU A 89 -8.26 -2.45 -9.92
N GLU A 90 -8.50 -3.34 -8.96
CA GLU A 90 -9.64 -3.22 -8.06
C GLU A 90 -9.58 -1.92 -7.25
N THR A 91 -8.38 -1.54 -6.78
CA THR A 91 -8.21 -0.29 -6.02
C THR A 91 -8.48 0.93 -6.90
N LEU A 92 -8.09 0.89 -8.18
CA LEU A 92 -8.38 1.94 -9.15
C LEU A 92 -9.89 2.04 -9.40
N ILE A 93 -10.52 0.91 -9.72
CA ILE A 93 -11.96 0.85 -10.05
C ILE A 93 -12.80 1.29 -8.84
N SER A 94 -12.54 0.75 -7.65
CA SER A 94 -13.32 1.05 -6.44
C SER A 94 -13.18 2.51 -5.96
N ARG A 95 -12.03 3.15 -6.24
CA ARG A 95 -11.78 4.54 -5.79
C ARG A 95 -12.01 5.59 -6.86
N ASN A 96 -12.04 5.23 -8.14
CA ASN A 96 -12.28 6.13 -9.26
C ASN A 96 -11.45 7.45 -9.12
N THR A 97 -12.08 8.62 -9.30
CA THR A 97 -11.48 9.95 -9.16
C THR A 97 -11.11 10.34 -7.72
N ALA A 98 -11.44 9.52 -6.72
CA ALA A 98 -10.89 9.69 -5.36
C ALA A 98 -9.50 9.04 -5.22
N ASN A 99 -9.02 8.29 -6.22
CA ASN A 99 -7.69 7.69 -6.17
C ASN A 99 -6.55 8.69 -6.47
N THR A 100 -6.13 9.43 -5.44
CA THR A 100 -5.04 10.41 -5.55
C THR A 100 -3.64 9.80 -5.49
N ARG A 101 -3.52 8.46 -5.36
CA ARG A 101 -2.23 7.76 -5.33
C ARG A 101 -1.74 7.50 -6.75
N MET A 102 -1.13 8.52 -7.36
CA MET A 102 -0.56 8.44 -8.72
C MET A 102 0.41 7.26 -8.94
N ARG A 103 1.03 6.76 -7.85
CA ARG A 103 1.85 5.55 -7.87
C ARG A 103 1.09 4.31 -8.32
N ASP A 104 -0.17 4.15 -7.94
CA ASP A 104 -0.95 2.96 -8.30
C ASP A 104 -1.14 2.86 -9.83
N PHE A 105 -1.34 4.00 -10.51
CA PHE A 105 -1.38 4.08 -11.98
C PHE A 105 -0.04 3.72 -12.61
N TYR A 106 1.06 4.19 -12.02
CA TYR A 106 2.41 3.84 -12.47
C TYR A 106 2.70 2.34 -12.29
N ASP A 107 2.30 1.76 -11.17
CA ASP A 107 2.46 0.33 -10.89
C ASP A 107 1.70 -0.51 -11.92
N ILE A 108 0.45 -0.14 -12.25
CA ILE A 108 -0.33 -0.76 -13.33
C ILE A 108 0.42 -0.66 -14.67
N TYR A 109 0.88 0.53 -15.03
CA TYR A 109 1.61 0.77 -16.27
C TYR A 109 2.88 -0.09 -16.38
N ILE A 110 3.70 -0.14 -15.32
CA ILE A 110 4.96 -0.89 -15.36
C ILE A 110 4.73 -2.40 -15.35
N LEU A 111 3.71 -2.88 -14.63
CA LEU A 111 3.31 -4.29 -14.64
C LEU A 111 2.84 -4.72 -16.03
N LEU A 112 1.98 -3.92 -16.68
CA LEU A 112 1.56 -4.17 -18.06
C LEU A 112 2.75 -4.15 -19.03
N ARG A 113 3.65 -3.18 -18.90
CA ARG A 113 4.81 -3.05 -19.78
C ARG A 113 5.81 -4.21 -19.66
N LEU A 114 6.06 -4.68 -18.44
CA LEU A 114 7.06 -5.72 -18.18
C LEU A 114 6.48 -7.13 -18.29
N TYR A 115 5.23 -7.33 -17.89
CA TYR A 115 4.63 -8.65 -17.72
C TYR A 115 3.34 -8.85 -18.51
N GLY A 116 2.82 -7.84 -19.22
CA GLY A 116 1.55 -7.95 -19.95
C GLY A 116 1.54 -9.06 -21.00
N ASN A 117 2.71 -9.39 -21.56
CA ASN A 117 2.87 -10.43 -22.59
C ASN A 117 2.76 -11.85 -22.02
N VAL A 118 3.13 -12.02 -20.75
CA VAL A 118 3.16 -13.32 -20.05
C VAL A 118 1.94 -13.50 -19.14
N MET A 119 1.16 -12.46 -18.96
CA MET A 119 -0.02 -12.46 -18.10
C MET A 119 -1.17 -13.21 -18.78
N ASP A 120 -1.73 -14.19 -18.09
CA ASP A 120 -2.93 -14.88 -18.56
C ASP A 120 -4.17 -14.03 -18.26
N LYS A 121 -4.93 -13.68 -19.31
CA LYS A 121 -6.11 -12.82 -19.19
C LYS A 121 -7.25 -13.48 -18.40
N ASN A 122 -7.42 -14.79 -18.51
CA ASN A 122 -8.44 -15.52 -17.77
C ASN A 122 -8.08 -15.58 -16.29
N VAL A 123 -6.82 -15.90 -15.98
CA VAL A 123 -6.31 -15.90 -14.59
C VAL A 123 -6.40 -14.50 -13.98
N LEU A 124 -6.07 -13.44 -14.74
CA LEU A 124 -6.25 -12.06 -14.29
C LEU A 124 -7.72 -11.74 -13.98
N ALA A 125 -8.64 -12.12 -14.86
CA ALA A 125 -10.07 -11.87 -14.68
C ALA A 125 -10.60 -12.59 -13.43
N GLU A 126 -10.23 -13.85 -13.24
CA GLU A 126 -10.57 -14.63 -12.04
C GLU A 126 -9.98 -13.99 -10.77
N ALA A 127 -8.71 -13.58 -10.80
CA ALA A 127 -8.05 -12.91 -9.69
C ALA A 127 -8.74 -11.58 -9.34
N LEU A 128 -9.11 -10.77 -10.34
CA LEU A 128 -9.81 -9.50 -10.15
C LEU A 128 -11.18 -9.70 -9.50
N GLN A 129 -11.96 -10.68 -9.98
CA GLN A 129 -13.25 -11.03 -9.38
C GLN A 129 -13.09 -11.52 -7.94
N ALA A 130 -12.12 -12.39 -7.68
CA ALA A 130 -11.84 -12.90 -6.34
C ALA A 130 -11.44 -11.78 -5.37
N THR A 131 -10.59 -10.84 -5.81
CA THR A 131 -10.20 -9.66 -5.02
C THR A 131 -11.39 -8.75 -4.74
N ALA A 132 -12.21 -8.43 -5.74
CA ALA A 132 -13.39 -7.59 -5.56
C ALA A 132 -14.40 -8.23 -4.59
N ARG A 133 -14.64 -9.54 -4.70
CA ARG A 133 -15.50 -10.28 -3.78
C ARG A 133 -15.00 -10.22 -2.35
N LYS A 134 -13.70 -10.45 -2.15
CA LYS A 134 -13.07 -10.38 -0.83
C LYS A 134 -13.20 -8.98 -0.20
N ARG A 135 -13.25 -7.93 -1.02
CA ARG A 135 -13.37 -6.53 -0.61
C ARG A 135 -14.82 -6.03 -0.58
N GLY A 136 -15.79 -6.81 -1.08
CA GLY A 136 -17.20 -6.41 -1.17
C GLY A 136 -17.49 -5.37 -2.25
N THR A 137 -16.66 -5.27 -3.29
CA THR A 137 -16.67 -4.22 -4.33
C THR A 137 -17.04 -4.74 -5.72
N GLU A 138 -17.60 -5.96 -5.83
CA GLU A 138 -17.96 -6.60 -7.10
C GLU A 138 -18.88 -5.75 -7.99
N TYR A 139 -19.74 -4.92 -7.39
CA TYR A 139 -20.66 -4.05 -8.13
C TYR A 139 -19.92 -3.02 -8.99
N HIS A 140 -18.77 -2.50 -8.53
CA HIS A 140 -17.97 -1.54 -9.29
C HIS A 140 -17.33 -2.15 -10.54
N LEU A 141 -17.16 -3.47 -10.61
CA LEU A 141 -16.57 -4.12 -11.79
C LEU A 141 -17.46 -4.01 -13.03
N LYS A 142 -18.77 -3.82 -12.85
CA LYS A 142 -19.72 -3.66 -13.97
C LYS A 142 -19.53 -2.34 -14.70
N ASP A 143 -19.16 -1.31 -13.95
CA ASP A 143 -19.01 0.07 -14.44
C ASP A 143 -17.52 0.39 -14.72
N ALA A 144 -16.66 -0.63 -14.75
CA ALA A 144 -15.21 -0.46 -14.84
C ALA A 144 -14.79 0.38 -16.06
N TRP A 145 -15.44 0.19 -17.21
CA TRP A 145 -15.15 0.97 -18.42
C TRP A 145 -15.49 2.45 -18.27
N GLU A 146 -16.66 2.77 -17.71
CA GLU A 146 -17.07 4.15 -17.45
C GLU A 146 -16.12 4.82 -16.45
N ILE A 147 -15.71 4.08 -15.41
CA ILE A 147 -14.73 4.55 -14.42
C ILE A 147 -13.38 4.85 -15.08
N PHE A 148 -12.91 4.01 -16.01
CA PHE A 148 -11.66 4.28 -16.72
C PHE A 148 -11.74 5.56 -17.56
N ASP A 149 -12.85 5.76 -18.27
CA ASP A 149 -13.09 6.96 -19.07
C ASP A 149 -13.16 8.22 -18.20
N GLU A 150 -13.85 8.15 -17.05
CA GLU A 150 -13.92 9.25 -16.07
C GLU A 150 -12.54 9.61 -15.52
N VAL A 151 -11.76 8.61 -15.08
CA VAL A 151 -10.42 8.84 -14.54
C VAL A 151 -9.48 9.42 -15.60
N GLN A 152 -9.59 8.96 -16.85
CA GLN A 152 -8.79 9.48 -17.96
C GLN A 152 -9.19 10.92 -18.32
N GLY A 153 -10.48 11.24 -18.26
CA GLY A 153 -11.03 12.57 -18.56
C GLY A 153 -10.83 13.60 -17.45
N ASP A 154 -10.57 13.18 -16.21
CA ASP A 154 -10.48 14.08 -15.07
C ASP A 154 -9.22 14.97 -15.09
N HIS A 155 -9.45 16.29 -15.10
CA HIS A 155 -8.37 17.27 -15.21
C HIS A 155 -7.48 17.36 -13.97
N VAL A 156 -8.02 17.06 -12.78
CA VAL A 156 -7.25 17.03 -11.52
C VAL A 156 -6.30 15.84 -11.53
N MET A 157 -6.78 14.66 -11.92
CA MET A 157 -5.98 13.46 -12.08
C MET A 157 -4.87 13.65 -13.11
N GLN A 158 -5.16 14.25 -14.26
CA GLN A 158 -4.14 14.57 -15.25
C GLN A 158 -3.05 15.50 -14.68
N LYS A 159 -3.43 16.54 -13.92
CA LYS A 159 -2.47 17.43 -13.25
C LYS A 159 -1.63 16.69 -12.22
N LEU A 160 -2.24 15.85 -11.38
CA LEU A 160 -1.55 15.04 -10.39
C LEU A 160 -0.56 14.07 -11.05
N TRP A 161 -0.97 13.43 -12.14
CA TRP A 161 -0.13 12.53 -12.93
C TRP A 161 1.08 13.25 -13.53
N MET A 162 0.85 14.42 -14.14
CA MET A 162 1.92 15.24 -14.71
C MET A 162 2.92 15.72 -13.65
N SER A 163 2.45 16.03 -12.44
CA SER A 163 3.31 16.37 -11.31
C SER A 163 4.12 15.15 -10.84
N TYR A 164 3.47 14.00 -10.67
CA TYR A 164 4.10 12.75 -10.25
C TYR A 164 5.21 12.30 -11.21
N ARG A 165 4.99 12.42 -12.52
CA ARG A 165 6.00 12.10 -13.55
C ARG A 165 7.26 12.95 -13.45
N LYS A 166 7.16 14.18 -12.94
CA LYS A 166 8.30 15.11 -12.78
C LYS A 166 9.11 14.83 -11.51
N SER A 167 8.48 14.33 -10.45
CA SER A 167 9.13 14.09 -9.15
C SER A 167 9.76 12.70 -9.03
N PHE A 168 9.35 11.73 -9.86
CA PHE A 168 9.96 10.41 -9.88
C PHE A 168 11.29 10.39 -10.66
N PRO A 169 12.26 9.53 -10.29
CA PRO A 169 13.59 9.47 -10.91
C PRO A 169 13.53 8.80 -12.29
N MET A 170 12.78 9.34 -13.24
CA MET A 170 12.88 8.95 -14.66
C MET A 170 14.25 9.26 -15.26
N GLN A 171 15.09 10.06 -14.58
CA GLN A 171 16.46 10.34 -14.99
C GLN A 171 17.49 9.26 -14.61
N ARG A 172 17.17 8.28 -13.73
CA ARG A 172 18.17 7.31 -13.23
C ARG A 172 18.04 5.88 -13.75
N ILE A 173 16.99 5.51 -14.47
CA ILE A 173 16.79 4.11 -14.89
C ILE A 173 16.77 3.89 -16.41
N TYR A 174 16.66 4.92 -17.27
CA TYR A 174 16.61 4.69 -18.72
C TYR A 174 17.37 5.73 -19.56
N HIS A 175 18.60 5.38 -19.95
CA HIS A 175 19.26 5.85 -21.19
C HIS A 175 18.75 5.06 -22.42
N GLY A 176 17.44 4.83 -22.52
CA GLY A 176 16.80 4.17 -23.66
C GLY A 176 15.89 5.16 -24.34
N LYS A 177 16.34 5.70 -25.48
CA LYS A 177 15.68 6.73 -26.27
C LYS A 177 14.21 6.38 -26.57
N TRP A 178 13.34 7.35 -26.36
CA TRP A 178 11.98 7.37 -26.90
C TRP A 178 12.06 7.84 -28.35
N SER A 179 11.64 7.00 -29.29
CA SER A 179 11.28 7.36 -30.67
C SER A 179 9.94 6.72 -30.96
#